data_AF-A0A354WQU3-F1
#
_entry.id   AF-A0A354WQU3-F1
#
_cell.length_a   1.000
_cell.length_b   1.000
_cell.length_c   1.000
_cell.angle_alpha   90.00
_cell.angle_beta   90.00
_cell.angle_gamma   90.00
#
_symmetry.space_group_name_H-M   'P 1'
#
loop_
_entity.id
_entity.type
_entity.pdbx_description
1 polymer ?
#
loop_
_entity_poly.entity_id
_entity_poly.type
_entity_poly.pdbx_seq_one_letter_code
_entity_poly.pdbx_strand_id
1 'polypeptide(L)'
;GSHLEVDAHFPKKANIEFVQQLDIHHFRMRVWERGTGITMACGTGTCATVVAAILNGLTKDYADVDLDGGTLHIEWDGNPDSHVFMTGPAVKAFEGEYEL
;
A
#
# COMPACT_ATOMS: atom_id res chain seq x y z
N GLY A 1 -10.91 10.17 -1.07
CA GLY A 1 -11.02 8.76 -1.50
C GLY A 1 -11.99 8.66 -2.65
N SER A 2 -13.28 8.55 -2.37
CA SER A 2 -14.35 8.33 -3.36
C SER A 2 -14.30 9.18 -4.62
N HIS A 3 -14.06 10.50 -4.50
CA HIS A 3 -13.97 11.38 -5.67
C HIS A 3 -12.76 11.09 -6.56
N LEU A 4 -11.62 10.72 -5.95
CA LEU A 4 -10.38 10.43 -6.69
C LEU A 4 -10.39 9.02 -7.29
N GLU A 5 -11.07 8.05 -6.64
CA GLU A 5 -11.22 6.68 -7.17
C GLU A 5 -11.79 6.69 -8.59
N VAL A 6 -12.75 7.58 -8.85
CA VAL A 6 -13.52 7.65 -10.10
C VAL A 6 -13.12 8.83 -10.98
N ASP A 7 -11.95 9.42 -10.73
CA ASP A 7 -11.44 10.51 -11.55
C ASP A 7 -11.26 10.08 -13.00
N ALA A 8 -11.52 10.99 -13.94
CA ALA A 8 -11.47 10.72 -15.38
C ALA A 8 -10.09 10.25 -15.87
N HIS A 9 -9.00 10.58 -15.16
CA HIS A 9 -7.65 10.09 -15.46
C HIS A 9 -7.46 8.60 -15.18
N PHE A 10 -8.38 7.98 -14.45
CA PHE A 10 -8.37 6.55 -14.13
C PHE A 10 -9.59 5.84 -14.75
N PRO A 11 -9.57 5.49 -16.06
CA PRO A 11 -10.69 4.84 -16.73
C PRO A 11 -11.15 3.52 -16.09
N LYS A 12 -10.26 2.85 -15.36
CA LYS A 12 -10.52 1.60 -14.62
C LYS A 12 -10.56 1.81 -13.10
N LYS A 13 -10.77 3.07 -12.68
CA LYS A 13 -10.64 3.56 -11.30
C LYS A 13 -9.24 3.34 -10.71
N ALA A 14 -8.99 3.84 -9.51
CA ALA A 14 -7.72 3.65 -8.81
C ALA A 14 -7.91 3.41 -7.31
N ASN A 15 -6.94 2.72 -6.69
CA ASN A 15 -6.72 2.82 -5.25
C ASN A 15 -6.09 4.18 -4.95
N ILE A 16 -6.46 4.77 -3.82
CA ILE A 16 -5.98 6.09 -3.42
C ILE A 16 -5.36 5.99 -2.04
N GLU A 17 -4.04 6.03 -1.99
CA GLU A 17 -3.24 6.05 -0.77
C GLU A 17 -3.00 7.49 -0.30
N PHE A 18 -3.39 7.78 0.94
CA PHE A 18 -3.09 9.03 1.63
C PHE A 18 -1.95 8.77 2.60
N VAL A 19 -0.83 9.46 2.38
CA VAL A 19 0.45 9.14 3.02
C VAL A 19 0.98 10.35 3.79
N GLN A 20 1.44 10.11 5.00
CA GLN A 20 2.18 11.05 5.83
C GLN A 20 3.59 10.48 6.04
N GLN A 21 4.61 11.27 5.70
CA GLN A 21 5.99 10.95 6.07
C GLN A 21 6.20 11.25 7.56
N LEU A 22 6.61 10.24 8.33
CA LEU A 22 6.92 10.38 9.76
C LEU A 22 8.42 10.60 9.96
N ASP A 23 9.24 9.82 9.23
CA ASP A 23 10.68 10.02 9.09
C ASP A 23 11.16 9.59 7.68
N ILE A 24 12.47 9.50 7.48
CA ILE A 24 13.04 9.14 6.16
C ILE A 24 12.71 7.71 5.71
N HIS A 25 12.52 6.77 6.64
CA HIS A 25 12.22 5.36 6.37
C HIS A 25 10.89 4.89 6.99
N HIS A 26 10.08 5.79 7.55
CA HIS A 26 8.83 5.48 8.23
C HIS A 26 7.69 6.37 7.76
N PHE A 27 6.61 5.75 7.33
CA PHE A 27 5.42 6.43 6.80
C PHE A 27 4.16 5.94 7.50
N ARG A 28 3.16 6.82 7.61
CA ARG A 28 1.79 6.47 7.95
C ARG A 28 0.93 6.52 6.70
N MET A 29 0.10 5.50 6.48
CA MET A 29 -0.78 5.43 5.31
C MET A 29 -2.22 5.07 5.71
N ARG A 30 -3.20 5.65 5.00
CA ARG A 30 -4.57 5.13 4.90
C ARG A 30 -4.99 5.03 3.44
N VAL A 31 -5.81 4.04 3.12
CA VAL A 31 -6.20 3.74 1.73
C VAL A 31 -7.71 3.89 1.53
N TRP A 32 -8.07 4.37 0.34
CA TRP A 32 -9.39 4.14 -0.25
C TRP A 32 -9.22 3.16 -1.40
N GLU A 33 -9.61 1.91 -1.19
CA GLU A 33 -9.48 0.85 -2.18
C GLU A 33 -10.64 0.85 -3.18
N ARG A 34 -10.29 0.66 -4.45
CA ARG A 34 -11.21 0.60 -5.58
C ARG A 34 -12.30 -0.45 -5.33
N GLY A 35 -13.56 -0.01 -5.33
CA GLY A 35 -14.71 -0.89 -5.14
C GLY A 35 -14.92 -1.40 -3.71
N THR A 36 -14.05 -1.06 -2.76
CA THR A 36 -14.11 -1.54 -1.37
C THR A 36 -14.25 -0.40 -0.37
N GLY A 37 -13.64 0.76 -0.63
CA GLY A 37 -13.59 1.88 0.31
C GLY A 37 -12.41 1.75 1.29
N ILE A 38 -12.60 2.18 2.54
CA ILE A 38 -11.53 2.15 3.55
C ILE A 38 -11.36 0.70 4.06
N THR A 39 -10.15 0.16 3.90
CA THR A 39 -9.73 -1.13 4.47
C THR A 39 -8.70 -0.92 5.57
N MET A 40 -8.50 -1.95 6.41
CA MET A 40 -7.49 -1.89 7.49
C MET A 40 -6.07 -1.91 6.93
N ALA A 41 -5.85 -2.62 5.82
CA ALA A 41 -4.55 -2.69 5.16
C ALA A 41 -4.70 -3.04 3.68
N CYS A 42 -3.81 -2.53 2.85
CA CYS A 42 -3.69 -2.86 1.43
C CYS A 42 -2.21 -3.10 1.08
N GLY A 43 -1.83 -4.36 0.87
CA GLY A 43 -0.42 -4.71 0.60
C GLY A 43 0.12 -4.06 -0.68
N THR A 44 -0.61 -4.19 -1.79
CA THR A 44 -0.21 -3.60 -3.08
C THR A 44 -0.16 -2.07 -3.05
N GLY A 45 -1.09 -1.41 -2.33
CA GLY A 45 -1.06 0.04 -2.12
C GLY A 45 0.13 0.49 -1.27
N THR A 46 0.56 -0.33 -0.30
CA THR A 46 1.77 -0.08 0.48
C THR A 46 3.02 -0.15 -0.40
N CYS A 47 3.13 -1.18 -1.25
CA CYS A 47 4.22 -1.27 -2.22
C CYS A 47 4.27 -0.03 -3.14
N ALA A 48 3.11 0.37 -3.69
CA ALA A 48 3.01 1.53 -4.56
C ALA A 48 3.41 2.83 -3.84
N THR A 49 3.05 2.96 -2.56
CA THR A 49 3.43 4.11 -1.71
C THR A 49 4.94 4.23 -1.57
N VAL A 50 5.64 3.14 -1.27
CA VAL A 50 7.10 3.18 -1.08
C VAL A 50 7.83 3.38 -2.40
N VAL A 51 7.36 2.75 -3.49
CA VAL A 51 7.85 3.03 -4.85
C VAL A 51 7.70 4.52 -5.19
N ALA A 52 6.54 5.11 -4.93
CA ALA A 52 6.32 6.53 -5.16
C ALA A 52 7.24 7.40 -4.30
N ALA A 53 7.44 7.05 -3.02
CA ALA A 53 8.35 7.77 -2.13
C ALA A 53 9.81 7.72 -2.64
N ILE A 54 10.29 6.57 -3.11
CA ILE A 54 11.63 6.41 -3.68
C ILE A 54 11.79 7.25 -4.95
N LEU A 55 10.83 7.17 -5.88
CA LEU A 55 10.85 7.96 -7.13
C LEU A 55 10.82 9.47 -6.89
N ASN A 56 10.26 9.92 -5.77
CA ASN A 56 10.21 11.33 -5.38
C ASN A 56 11.35 11.74 -4.41
N GLY A 57 12.30 10.84 -4.12
CA GLY A 57 13.44 11.13 -3.24
C GLY A 57 13.08 11.34 -1.77
N LEU A 58 11.93 10.83 -1.31
CA LEU A 58 11.47 10.93 0.08
C LEU A 58 12.06 9.83 0.97
N THR A 59 12.38 8.67 0.39
CA THR A 59 13.18 7.59 0.97
C THR A 59 14.12 7.04 -0.11
N LYS A 60 15.04 6.16 0.26
CA LYS A 60 16.09 5.66 -0.64
C LYS A 60 15.78 4.27 -1.23
N ASP A 61 15.53 3.30 -0.37
CA ASP A 61 15.56 1.88 -0.75
C ASP A 61 14.59 1.01 0.06
N TYR A 62 14.15 1.48 1.23
CA TYR A 62 13.13 0.79 2.02
C TYR A 62 12.30 1.77 2.84
N ALA A 63 11.15 1.30 3.30
CA ALA A 63 10.40 1.94 4.35
C ALA A 63 9.51 0.96 5.11
N ASP A 64 9.33 1.25 6.40
CA ASP A 64 8.22 0.73 7.19
C ASP A 64 7.01 1.65 6.98
N VAL A 65 5.84 1.03 6.80
CA VAL A 65 4.59 1.76 6.59
C VAL A 65 3.55 1.28 7.58
N ASP A 66 3.11 2.17 8.45
CA ASP A 66 2.03 1.89 9.39
C ASP A 66 0.68 2.03 8.67
N LEU A 67 -0.13 0.98 8.67
CA LEU A 67 -1.54 0.96 8.24
C LEU A 67 -2.50 0.85 9.44
N ASP A 68 -3.80 1.01 9.23
CA ASP A 68 -4.80 0.85 10.31
C ASP A 68 -4.75 -0.59 10.91
N GLY A 69 -4.36 -1.59 10.12
CA GLY A 69 -4.31 -3.02 10.49
C GLY A 69 -2.94 -3.57 10.90
N GLY A 70 -1.88 -2.75 10.91
CA GLY A 70 -0.52 -3.17 11.24
C GLY A 70 0.54 -2.51 10.36
N THR A 71 1.80 -2.86 10.58
CA THR A 71 2.95 -2.31 9.84
C THR A 71 3.43 -3.31 8.79
N LEU A 72 3.79 -2.80 7.62
CA LEU A 72 4.43 -3.58 6.55
C LEU A 72 5.81 -2.98 6.24
N HIS A 73 6.77 -3.85 5.98
CA HIS A 73 8.11 -3.47 5.53
C HIS A 73 8.21 -3.65 4.02
N ILE A 74 8.61 -2.60 3.30
CA ILE A 74 8.76 -2.62 1.84
C ILE A 74 10.21 -2.28 1.47
N GLU A 75 10.76 -3.04 0.53
CA GLU A 75 12.10 -2.85 -0.01
C GLU A 75 12.05 -2.78 -1.55
N TRP A 76 12.71 -1.78 -2.12
CA TRP A 76 12.94 -1.65 -3.55
C TRP A 76 14.14 -0.74 -3.80
N ASP A 77 15.09 -1.17 -4.63
CA ASP A 77 16.36 -0.45 -4.87
C ASP A 77 16.25 0.75 -5.85
N GLY A 78 15.03 1.05 -6.32
CA GLY A 78 14.78 2.11 -7.30
C GLY A 78 15.07 1.72 -8.75
N ASN A 79 15.55 0.50 -9.00
CA ASN A 79 15.77 0.00 -10.36
C ASN A 79 14.44 -0.52 -10.96
N PRO A 80 14.00 -0.01 -12.12
CA PRO A 80 12.80 -0.50 -12.81
C PRO A 80 12.81 -1.99 -13.16
N ASP A 81 14.00 -2.59 -13.28
CA ASP A 81 14.16 -4.02 -13.58
C ASP A 81 14.18 -4.91 -12.32
N SER A 82 14.20 -4.31 -11.12
CA SER A 82 14.21 -5.01 -9.84
C SER A 82 12.78 -5.27 -9.32
N HIS A 83 12.66 -6.24 -8.41
CA HIS A 83 11.40 -6.54 -7.74
C HIS A 83 11.18 -5.66 -6.50
N VAL A 84 9.90 -5.39 -6.21
CA VAL A 84 9.47 -4.80 -4.93
C VAL A 84 9.16 -5.94 -3.97
N PHE A 85 9.80 -5.95 -2.80
CA PHE A 85 9.56 -6.94 -1.75
C PHE A 85 8.67 -6.34 -0.66
N MET A 86 7.76 -7.16 -0.14
CA MET A 86 6.85 -6.80 0.94
C MET A 86 6.90 -7.88 2.01
N THR A 87 7.16 -7.47 3.25
CA THR A 87 7.18 -8.33 4.43
C THR A 87 6.13 -7.89 5.43
N GLY A 88 5.32 -8.84 5.90
CA GLY A 88 4.27 -8.62 6.89
C GLY A 88 3.71 -9.93 7.45
N PRO A 89 3.00 -9.89 8.58
CA PRO A 89 2.44 -11.08 9.20
C PRO A 89 1.20 -11.58 8.44
N ALA A 90 0.94 -12.89 8.53
CA ALA A 90 -0.32 -13.52 8.11
C ALA A 90 -0.73 -14.57 9.15
N VAL A 91 -2.02 -14.61 9.51
CA VAL A 91 -2.55 -15.50 10.55
C VAL A 91 -3.79 -16.22 10.04
N LYS A 92 -3.85 -17.54 10.21
CA LYS A 92 -5.05 -18.33 9.91
C LYS A 92 -6.13 -18.01 10.93
N ALA A 93 -7.27 -17.46 10.49
CA ALA A 93 -8.39 -17.16 11.36
C ALA A 93 -9.22 -18.40 11.69
N PHE A 94 -9.66 -19.15 10.67
CA PHE A 94 -10.47 -20.36 10.82
C PHE A 94 -10.36 -21.25 9.57
N GLU A 95 -11.07 -22.38 9.59
CA GLU A 95 -11.28 -23.31 8.48
C GLU A 95 -12.75 -23.73 8.45
N GLY A 96 -13.31 -23.99 7.26
CA GLY A 96 -14.70 -24.42 7.10
C GLY A 96 -15.02 -24.91 5.68
N GLU A 97 -16.22 -25.45 5.52
CA GLU A 97 -16.78 -25.94 4.25
C GLU A 97 -17.99 -25.09 3.85
N TYR A 98 -18.20 -24.88 2.55
CA TYR A 98 -19.32 -24.09 2.00
C TYR A 98 -19.87 -24.73 0.72
N GLU A 99 -21.18 -24.90 0.63
CA GLU A 99 -21.87 -25.28 -0.61
C GLU A 99 -22.33 -24.03 -1.36
N LEU A 100 -21.95 -23.94 -2.64
CA LEU A 100 -22.26 -22.81 -3.53
C LEU A 100 -23.73 -22.76 -3.95
#